data_AF-A0A3L7T9X3-F1
#
_entry.id   AF-A0A3L7T9X3-F1
#
_cell.length_a   1.000
_cell.length_b   1.000
_cell.length_c   1.000
_cell.angle_alpha   90.00
_cell.angle_beta   90.00
_cell.angle_gamma   90.00
#
_symmetry.space_group_name_H-M   'P 1'
#
loop_
_entity.id
_entity.type
_entity.pdbx_description
1 polymer ?
#
loop_
_entity_poly.entity_id
_entity_poly.type
_entity_poly.pdbx_seq_one_letter_code
_entity_poly.pdbx_strand_id
1 'polypeptide(L)'
;MKVEPVRGPKFAAIVKKYGVAQPKFATPVLQGHESNDPLAIMLSNYLLWESTPALAEEALARVARVVVDVNDLRVMLEREVEETIGEKYPFVQERAFRLRATMNDIYRRHHKVSIDHLRNASRKDQRAYLEGLSDIPPFVAGRTLLVAFELPSAIADDTMVELLCQQGIVESTATTADVVQWIAKSHRVEELPKVYYALSQMSVEAWNAAGKNATKIRGAYLARHASFRAVEVAERKRVEDEKLAKVRDAERVAENKRLAEIAREEDRLRQKREGEEARVRAKIERDSQRVAAIAERQRKLVQREIERVAREKQQVKEAAARAKEAEKQRIRKEASDRKAAILREKREKKAADTKKQLEKKLAERKLRDARAASQKAEAAARKKLAQATQAAK
;
A
#
# COMPACT_ATOMS: atom_id res chain seq x y z
N MET A 1 10.63 -50.00 38.80
CA MET A 1 11.55 -49.20 39.64
C MET A 1 12.27 -48.22 38.73
N LYS A 2 12.32 -46.91 39.05
CA LYS A 2 13.18 -45.99 38.31
C LYS A 2 14.62 -46.40 38.62
N VAL A 3 15.35 -46.89 37.62
CA VAL A 3 16.78 -47.18 37.77
C VAL A 3 17.46 -45.83 37.96
N GLU A 4 18.18 -45.66 39.08
CA GLU A 4 18.96 -44.44 39.29
C GLU A 4 20.07 -44.35 38.24
N PRO A 5 20.34 -43.16 37.68
CA PRO A 5 21.35 -43.00 36.63
C PRO A 5 22.78 -43.28 37.13
N VAL A 6 23.00 -43.18 38.45
CA VAL A 6 24.30 -43.32 39.10
C VAL A 6 24.20 -44.24 40.30
N ARG A 7 25.13 -45.18 40.42
CA ARG A 7 25.27 -46.08 41.57
C ARG A 7 25.99 -45.36 42.70
N GLY A 8 25.21 -44.70 43.56
CA GLY A 8 25.69 -43.86 44.66
C GLY A 8 26.87 -44.43 45.47
N PRO A 9 26.83 -45.68 45.97
CA PRO A 9 27.93 -46.24 46.76
C PRO A 9 29.26 -46.32 46.00
N LYS A 10 29.24 -46.65 44.71
CA LYS A 10 30.48 -46.68 43.90
C LYS A 10 30.97 -45.28 43.59
N PHE A 11 30.06 -44.34 43.32
CA PHE A 11 30.41 -42.94 43.11
C PHE A 11 31.09 -42.34 44.36
N ALA A 12 30.54 -42.61 45.54
CA ALA A 12 31.13 -42.20 46.82
C ALA A 12 32.54 -42.79 47.03
N ALA A 13 32.79 -44.02 46.57
CA ALA A 13 34.13 -44.62 46.62
C ALA A 13 35.15 -43.87 45.74
N ILE A 14 34.75 -43.38 44.56
CA ILE A 14 35.60 -42.53 43.70
C ILE A 14 35.89 -41.19 44.38
N VAL A 15 34.86 -40.53 44.92
CA VAL A 15 35.03 -39.26 45.65
C VAL A 15 35.93 -39.44 46.88
N LYS A 16 35.87 -40.60 47.55
CA LYS A 16 36.77 -40.94 48.65
C LYS A 16 38.20 -41.21 48.19
N LYS A 17 38.39 -41.90 47.06
CA LYS A 17 39.71 -42.24 46.51
C LYS A 17 40.48 -41.01 46.02
N TYR A 18 39.79 -40.13 45.28
CA TYR A 18 40.43 -39.01 44.58
C TYR A 18 40.17 -37.64 45.20
N GLY A 19 39.16 -37.52 46.07
CA GLY A 19 38.80 -36.26 46.69
C GLY A 19 39.81 -35.83 47.74
N VAL A 20 39.98 -34.52 47.87
CA VAL A 20 40.79 -33.88 48.92
C VAL A 20 39.90 -32.96 49.76
N ALA A 21 40.33 -32.62 50.97
CA ALA A 21 39.54 -31.78 51.88
C ALA A 21 39.35 -30.35 51.35
N GLN A 22 40.40 -29.77 50.76
CA GLN A 22 40.42 -28.41 50.22
C GLN A 22 40.97 -28.46 48.79
N PRO A 23 40.12 -28.70 47.79
CA PRO A 23 40.56 -28.79 46.40
C PRO A 23 41.03 -27.42 45.91
N LYS A 24 42.13 -27.41 45.16
CA LYS A 24 42.65 -26.22 44.48
C LYS A 24 42.47 -26.39 42.98
N PHE A 25 41.98 -25.35 42.32
CA PHE A 25 41.73 -25.35 40.88
C PHE A 25 42.67 -24.38 40.17
N ALA A 26 43.98 -24.62 40.32
CA ALA A 26 44.98 -23.90 39.53
C ALA A 26 44.60 -24.03 38.05
N THR A 27 44.31 -22.90 37.42
CA THR A 27 43.88 -22.84 36.02
C THR A 27 44.88 -21.94 35.33
N PRO A 28 45.77 -22.47 34.48
CA PRO A 28 46.71 -21.64 33.73
C PRO A 28 45.89 -20.67 32.88
N VAL A 29 46.34 -19.43 32.75
CA VAL A 29 45.69 -18.40 31.91
C VAL A 29 46.64 -17.99 30.80
N LEU A 30 46.06 -17.42 29.74
CA LEU A 30 46.83 -16.92 28.61
C LEU A 30 47.92 -15.97 29.08
N GLN A 31 49.13 -16.09 28.53
CA GLN A 31 50.25 -15.23 28.92
C GLN A 31 49.86 -13.75 28.77
N GLY A 32 50.13 -12.95 29.81
CA GLY A 32 49.75 -11.53 29.84
C GLY A 32 48.40 -11.24 30.53
N HIS A 33 47.59 -12.26 30.83
CA HIS A 33 46.37 -12.10 31.61
C HIS A 33 46.59 -12.35 33.11
N GLU A 34 45.77 -11.70 33.94
CA GLU A 34 45.74 -11.95 35.38
C GLU A 34 45.14 -13.34 35.66
N SER A 35 45.65 -14.02 36.70
CA SER A 35 45.21 -15.38 37.04
C SER A 35 43.73 -15.47 37.47
N ASN A 36 43.12 -14.35 37.82
CA ASN A 36 41.71 -14.24 38.20
C ASN A 36 40.83 -13.68 37.07
N ASP A 37 41.37 -13.35 35.89
CA ASP A 37 40.60 -12.84 34.75
C ASP A 37 39.56 -13.89 34.32
N PRO A 38 38.24 -13.63 34.45
CA PRO A 38 37.22 -14.64 34.23
C PRO A 38 37.15 -15.05 32.76
N LEU A 39 37.48 -14.15 31.83
CA LEU A 39 37.51 -14.45 30.41
C LEU A 39 38.69 -15.36 30.06
N ALA A 40 39.88 -15.08 30.62
CA ALA A 40 41.05 -15.93 30.43
C ALA A 40 40.86 -17.31 31.07
N ILE A 41 40.23 -17.37 32.26
CA ILE A 41 39.82 -18.64 32.90
C ILE A 41 38.84 -19.39 32.01
N MET A 42 37.86 -18.71 31.39
CA MET A 42 36.90 -19.34 30.49
C MET A 42 37.57 -19.92 29.25
N LEU A 43 38.57 -19.25 28.66
CA LEU A 43 39.38 -19.80 27.57
C LEU A 43 40.08 -21.10 28.01
N SER A 44 40.71 -21.11 29.18
CA SER A 44 41.36 -22.31 29.70
C SER A 44 40.37 -23.43 30.02
N ASN A 45 39.16 -23.10 30.49
CA ASN A 45 38.07 -24.06 30.68
C ASN A 45 37.58 -24.62 29.35
N TYR A 46 37.53 -23.80 28.30
CA TYR A 46 37.36 -24.29 26.95
C TYR A 46 38.46 -25.26 26.58
N LEU A 47 39.74 -24.99 26.83
CA LEU A 47 40.80 -25.95 26.47
C LEU A 47 40.72 -27.25 27.29
N LEU A 48 40.29 -27.18 28.54
CA LEU A 48 40.19 -28.32 29.45
C LEU A 48 39.00 -29.27 29.14
N TRP A 49 37.91 -28.77 28.55
CA TRP A 49 36.72 -29.57 28.25
C TRP A 49 37.05 -30.76 27.33
N GLU A 50 36.70 -31.99 27.72
CA GLU A 50 37.06 -33.22 26.97
C GLU A 50 38.58 -33.38 26.75
N SER A 51 39.39 -32.95 27.73
CA SER A 51 40.86 -32.94 27.65
C SER A 51 41.48 -33.07 29.05
N THR A 52 42.80 -32.92 29.14
CA THR A 52 43.57 -32.92 30.39
C THR A 52 44.22 -31.55 30.65
N PRO A 53 44.59 -31.24 31.91
CA PRO A 53 45.33 -30.01 32.22
C PRO A 53 46.63 -29.85 31.44
N ALA A 54 47.39 -30.94 31.23
CA ALA A 54 48.65 -30.90 30.48
C ALA A 54 48.45 -30.49 29.01
N LEU A 55 47.42 -31.05 28.36
CA LEU A 55 47.06 -30.67 26.98
C LEU A 55 46.56 -29.22 26.93
N ALA A 56 45.72 -28.81 27.89
CA ALA A 56 45.21 -27.45 27.95
C ALA A 56 46.33 -26.42 28.11
N GLU A 57 47.33 -26.69 28.95
CA GLU A 57 48.51 -25.83 29.12
C GLU A 57 49.36 -25.75 27.83
N GLU A 58 49.59 -26.88 27.17
CA GLU A 58 50.31 -26.93 25.89
C GLU A 58 49.58 -26.13 24.79
N ALA A 59 48.26 -26.26 24.71
CA ALA A 59 47.43 -25.50 23.77
C ALA A 59 47.45 -23.99 24.10
N LEU A 60 47.37 -23.63 25.38
CA LEU A 60 47.44 -22.23 25.81
C LEU A 60 48.79 -21.59 25.48
N ALA A 61 49.88 -22.35 25.61
CA ALA A 61 51.21 -21.92 25.21
C ALA A 61 51.35 -21.74 23.68
N ARG A 62 50.61 -22.51 22.86
CA ARG A 62 50.53 -22.28 21.42
C ARG A 62 49.71 -21.03 21.09
N VAL A 63 48.55 -20.89 21.73
CA VAL A 63 47.68 -19.72 21.57
C VAL A 63 48.44 -18.43 21.89
N ALA A 64 49.18 -18.39 23.00
CA ALA A 64 49.99 -17.24 23.42
C ALA A 64 51.07 -16.79 22.42
N ARG A 65 51.44 -17.64 21.44
CA ARG A 65 52.42 -17.27 20.39
C ARG A 65 51.77 -16.54 19.22
N VAL A 66 50.46 -16.68 19.06
CA VAL A 66 49.70 -16.19 17.90
C VAL A 66 48.84 -14.99 18.28
N VAL A 67 48.23 -15.03 19.46
CA VAL A 67 47.31 -13.97 19.91
C VAL A 67 47.91 -13.15 21.04
N VAL A 68 47.58 -11.86 21.06
CA VAL A 68 47.97 -10.93 22.13
C VAL A 68 46.98 -11.03 23.28
N ASP A 69 45.69 -11.15 22.96
CA ASP A 69 44.62 -11.28 23.94
C ASP A 69 43.53 -12.27 23.52
N VAL A 70 42.58 -12.53 24.42
CA VAL A 70 41.45 -13.45 24.15
C VAL A 70 40.49 -12.89 23.07
N ASN A 71 40.45 -11.57 22.85
CA ASN A 71 39.57 -10.98 21.84
C ASN A 71 40.05 -11.28 20.40
N ASP A 72 41.35 -11.45 20.18
CA ASP A 72 41.89 -11.88 18.88
C ASP A 72 41.24 -13.19 18.40
N LEU A 73 41.04 -14.16 19.30
CA LEU A 73 40.40 -15.44 18.97
C LEU A 73 38.96 -15.29 18.45
N ARG A 74 38.28 -14.19 18.80
CA ARG A 74 36.92 -13.90 18.29
C ARG A 74 36.94 -13.52 16.81
N VAL A 75 37.95 -12.74 16.40
CA VAL A 75 38.06 -12.19 15.04
C VAL A 75 38.75 -13.13 14.07
N MET A 76 39.60 -14.04 14.57
CA MET A 76 40.17 -15.12 13.79
C MET A 76 39.08 -15.98 13.14
N LEU A 77 39.37 -16.56 11.97
CA LEU A 77 38.55 -17.59 11.35
C LEU A 77 38.58 -18.88 12.18
N GLU A 78 37.55 -19.71 12.05
CA GLU A 78 37.45 -20.97 12.80
C GLU A 78 38.67 -21.87 12.56
N ARG A 79 39.05 -22.02 11.29
CA ARG A 79 40.24 -22.76 10.89
C ARG A 79 41.55 -22.20 11.48
N GLU A 80 41.68 -20.88 11.57
CA GLU A 80 42.88 -20.27 12.18
C GLU A 80 42.94 -20.57 13.69
N VAL A 81 41.79 -20.56 14.37
CA VAL A 81 41.69 -20.98 15.78
C VAL A 81 42.05 -22.46 15.93
N GLU A 82 41.59 -23.33 15.03
CA GLU A 82 41.94 -24.75 15.02
C GLU A 82 43.45 -24.97 14.85
N GLU A 83 44.06 -24.31 13.87
CA GLU A 83 45.49 -24.39 13.60
C GLU A 83 46.31 -23.86 14.80
N THR A 84 45.83 -22.79 15.44
CA THR A 84 46.46 -22.17 16.62
C THR A 84 46.39 -23.08 17.85
N ILE A 85 45.24 -23.70 18.12
CA ILE A 85 45.09 -24.67 19.22
C ILE A 85 45.85 -25.96 18.90
N GLY A 86 45.94 -26.34 17.63
CA GLY A 86 46.61 -27.51 17.08
C GLY A 86 45.61 -28.53 16.54
N GLU A 87 45.79 -28.97 15.30
CA GLU A 87 44.86 -29.86 14.57
C GLU A 87 44.62 -31.22 15.25
N LYS A 88 45.60 -31.70 16.03
CA LYS A 88 45.51 -32.96 16.77
C LYS A 88 44.87 -32.81 18.15
N TYR A 89 44.52 -31.58 18.54
CA TYR A 89 43.90 -31.34 19.84
C TYR A 89 42.52 -32.00 19.90
N PRO A 90 42.14 -32.61 21.04
CA PRO A 90 40.84 -33.26 21.18
C PRO A 90 39.69 -32.34 20.76
N PHE A 91 38.90 -32.76 19.77
CA PHE A 91 37.69 -32.09 19.31
C PHE A 91 37.90 -30.61 18.94
N VAL A 92 39.03 -30.30 18.32
CA VAL A 92 39.44 -28.90 18.04
C VAL A 92 38.43 -28.12 17.20
N GLN A 93 37.82 -28.74 16.18
CA GLN A 93 36.81 -28.11 15.33
C GLN A 93 35.59 -27.64 16.14
N GLU A 94 34.97 -28.56 16.88
CA GLU A 94 33.83 -28.23 17.75
C GLU A 94 34.20 -27.18 18.78
N ARG A 95 35.41 -27.27 19.34
CA ARG A 95 35.92 -26.31 20.33
C ARG A 95 36.09 -24.92 19.72
N ALA A 96 36.71 -24.81 18.56
CA ALA A 96 36.92 -23.54 17.85
C ALA A 96 35.58 -22.88 17.49
N PHE A 97 34.65 -23.65 16.93
CA PHE A 97 33.29 -23.20 16.64
C PHE A 97 32.60 -22.61 17.88
N ARG A 98 32.50 -23.40 18.96
CA ARG A 98 31.80 -23.00 20.19
C ARG A 98 32.48 -21.82 20.89
N LEU A 99 33.81 -21.85 20.99
CA LEU A 99 34.61 -20.79 21.58
C LEU A 99 34.33 -19.45 20.90
N ARG A 100 34.36 -19.43 19.56
CA ARG A 100 34.07 -18.23 18.77
C ARG A 100 32.61 -17.80 18.91
N ALA A 101 31.65 -18.73 18.90
CA ALA A 101 30.24 -18.42 19.09
C ALA A 101 30.00 -17.73 20.45
N THR A 102 30.57 -18.28 21.52
CA THR A 102 30.50 -17.70 22.87
C THR A 102 31.15 -16.31 22.95
N MET A 103 32.36 -16.12 22.40
CA MET A 103 33.01 -14.81 22.41
C MET A 103 32.24 -13.76 21.61
N ASN A 104 31.68 -14.14 20.46
CA ASN A 104 30.87 -13.25 19.66
C ASN A 104 29.56 -12.87 20.37
N ASP A 105 28.94 -13.80 21.10
CA ASP A 105 27.76 -13.48 21.92
C ASP A 105 28.10 -12.49 23.05
N ILE A 106 29.20 -12.70 23.77
CA ILE A 106 29.68 -11.72 24.78
C ILE A 106 29.87 -10.34 24.14
N TYR A 107 30.54 -10.28 22.99
CA TYR A 107 30.75 -9.02 22.28
C TYR A 107 29.43 -8.38 21.81
N ARG A 108 28.47 -9.15 21.31
CA ARG A 108 27.15 -8.63 20.90
C ARG A 108 26.38 -8.03 22.08
N ARG A 109 26.50 -8.60 23.28
CA ARG A 109 25.80 -8.13 24.48
C ARG A 109 26.41 -6.87 25.09
N HIS A 110 27.73 -6.71 25.01
CA HIS A 110 28.45 -5.67 25.77
C HIS A 110 29.35 -4.75 24.93
N HIS A 111 29.48 -5.00 23.63
CA HIS A 111 30.44 -4.33 22.73
C HIS A 111 31.89 -4.40 23.25
N LYS A 112 32.20 -5.39 24.08
CA LYS A 112 33.50 -5.65 24.68
C LYS A 112 33.60 -7.16 24.97
N VAL A 113 34.72 -7.78 24.63
CA VAL A 113 34.99 -9.17 25.04
C VAL A 113 35.50 -9.15 26.47
N SER A 114 34.58 -9.12 27.42
CA SER A 114 34.88 -9.16 28.85
C SER A 114 33.62 -9.57 29.61
N ILE A 115 33.81 -10.45 30.60
CA ILE A 115 32.75 -10.86 31.54
C ILE A 115 33.02 -10.36 32.97
N ASP A 116 33.92 -9.38 33.11
CA ASP A 116 34.31 -8.86 34.42
C ASP A 116 33.16 -8.10 35.12
N HIS A 117 32.20 -7.59 34.33
CA HIS A 117 30.97 -7.00 34.84
C HIS A 117 30.16 -7.97 35.72
N LEU A 118 30.33 -9.28 35.55
CA LEU A 118 29.66 -10.29 36.37
C LEU A 118 30.16 -10.34 37.81
N ARG A 119 31.36 -9.80 38.12
CA ARG A 119 31.87 -9.78 39.51
C ARG A 119 30.93 -9.03 40.46
N ASN A 120 30.24 -8.01 39.96
CA ASN A 120 29.28 -7.21 40.71
C ASN A 120 27.84 -7.69 40.56
N ALA A 121 27.60 -8.73 39.76
CA ALA A 121 26.27 -9.30 39.54
C ALA A 121 25.89 -10.26 40.68
N SER A 122 24.59 -10.47 40.89
CA SER A 122 24.14 -11.46 41.86
C SER A 122 24.54 -12.87 41.42
N ARG A 123 24.67 -13.81 42.37
CA ARG A 123 25.02 -15.22 42.05
C ARG A 123 24.05 -15.85 41.05
N LYS A 124 22.78 -15.46 41.12
CA LYS A 124 21.73 -15.89 40.20
C LYS A 124 21.99 -15.35 38.79
N ASP A 125 22.35 -14.08 38.68
CA ASP A 125 22.61 -13.42 37.39
C ASP A 125 23.92 -13.91 36.77
N GLN A 126 24.97 -14.14 37.57
CA GLN A 126 26.23 -14.76 37.13
C GLN A 126 25.96 -16.12 36.46
N ARG A 127 25.16 -16.97 37.12
CA ARG A 127 24.75 -18.27 36.59
C ARG A 127 23.92 -18.14 35.32
N ALA A 128 22.85 -17.34 35.36
CA ALA A 128 21.95 -17.17 34.23
C ALA A 128 22.66 -16.59 33.00
N TYR A 129 23.62 -15.68 33.22
CA TYR A 129 24.42 -15.10 32.14
C TYR A 129 25.31 -16.17 31.49
N LEU A 130 26.14 -16.88 32.28
CA LEU A 130 27.09 -17.85 31.74
C LEU A 130 26.40 -19.05 31.12
N GLU A 131 25.35 -19.59 31.75
CA GLU A 131 24.57 -20.71 31.18
C GLU A 131 23.74 -20.27 29.95
N GLY A 132 23.51 -18.96 29.80
CA GLY A 132 22.77 -18.37 28.69
C GLY A 132 23.61 -17.92 27.50
N LEU A 133 24.94 -18.13 27.52
CA LEU A 133 25.81 -17.78 26.39
C LEU A 133 25.63 -18.76 25.22
N SER A 134 25.71 -18.24 23.99
CA SER A 134 25.58 -19.05 22.77
C SER A 134 26.62 -20.16 22.73
N ASP A 135 26.13 -21.39 22.55
CA ASP A 135 26.90 -22.61 22.30
C ASP A 135 27.93 -22.99 23.37
N ILE A 136 27.88 -22.33 24.54
CA ILE A 136 28.78 -22.63 25.64
C ILE A 136 28.54 -24.07 26.15
N PRO A 137 29.58 -24.92 26.23
CA PRO A 137 29.43 -26.22 26.86
C PRO A 137 29.05 -26.05 28.34
N PRO A 138 28.08 -26.83 28.88
CA PRO A 138 27.73 -26.79 30.29
C PRO A 138 28.94 -26.97 31.23
N PHE A 139 29.90 -27.80 30.82
CA PHE A 139 31.18 -27.95 31.53
C PHE A 139 31.93 -26.62 31.65
N VAL A 140 32.06 -25.87 30.55
CA VAL A 140 32.79 -24.59 30.52
C VAL A 140 32.08 -23.56 31.37
N ALA A 141 30.76 -23.44 31.27
CA ALA A 141 29.97 -22.52 32.08
C ALA A 141 30.10 -22.86 33.58
N GLY A 142 29.86 -24.13 33.95
CA GLY A 142 29.93 -24.59 35.33
C GLY A 142 31.32 -24.45 35.95
N ARG A 143 32.37 -24.75 35.20
CA ARG A 143 33.75 -24.59 35.70
C ARG A 143 34.16 -23.12 35.80
N THR A 144 33.69 -22.27 34.89
CA THR A 144 33.95 -20.82 34.96
C THR A 144 33.26 -20.22 36.19
N LEU A 145 32.02 -20.62 36.49
CA LEU A 145 31.34 -20.29 37.75
C LEU A 145 32.14 -20.73 38.97
N LEU A 146 32.61 -21.98 38.99
CA LEU A 146 33.38 -22.53 40.11
C LEU A 146 34.70 -21.77 40.34
N VAL A 147 35.46 -21.50 39.28
CA VAL A 147 36.84 -21.02 39.40
C VAL A 147 36.95 -19.50 39.38
N ALA A 148 36.18 -18.81 38.54
CA ALA A 148 36.30 -17.36 38.41
C ALA A 148 35.38 -16.59 39.38
N PHE A 149 34.26 -17.20 39.79
CA PHE A 149 33.24 -16.57 40.62
C PHE A 149 33.01 -17.28 41.96
N GLU A 150 33.78 -18.33 42.24
CA GLU A 150 33.67 -19.13 43.47
C GLU A 150 32.23 -19.63 43.72
N LEU A 151 31.53 -19.97 42.63
CA LEU A 151 30.17 -20.48 42.64
C LEU A 151 30.17 -21.97 42.31
N PRO A 152 30.07 -22.85 43.32
CA PRO A 152 30.05 -24.28 43.07
C PRO A 152 28.89 -24.69 42.16
N SER A 153 29.20 -25.56 41.20
CA SER A 153 28.24 -26.16 40.29
C SER A 153 28.58 -27.63 40.11
N ALA A 154 27.57 -28.45 39.81
CA ALA A 154 27.80 -29.80 39.36
C ALA A 154 28.40 -29.73 37.95
N ILE A 155 29.57 -30.36 37.76
CA ILE A 155 30.35 -30.27 36.52
C ILE A 155 30.73 -31.69 36.11
N ALA A 156 30.36 -32.06 34.90
CA ALA A 156 30.85 -33.25 34.22
C ALA A 156 30.84 -32.99 32.71
N ASP A 157 31.67 -33.72 31.98
CA ASP A 157 31.71 -33.75 30.53
C ASP A 157 31.49 -35.17 30.01
N ASP A 158 31.38 -35.34 28.69
CA ASP A 158 31.02 -36.62 28.08
C ASP A 158 32.09 -37.68 28.34
N THR A 159 33.37 -37.27 28.30
CA THR A 159 34.51 -38.13 28.64
C THR A 159 34.42 -38.64 30.06
N MET A 160 34.15 -37.77 31.03
CA MET A 160 34.02 -38.16 32.43
C MET A 160 32.87 -39.13 32.66
N VAL A 161 31.73 -38.92 32.00
CA VAL A 161 30.56 -39.81 32.09
C VAL A 161 30.85 -41.18 31.48
N GLU A 162 31.55 -41.22 30.35
CA GLU A 162 32.01 -42.48 29.77
C GLU A 162 32.90 -43.26 30.74
N LEU A 163 33.86 -42.60 31.37
CA LEU A 163 34.78 -43.25 32.30
C LEU A 163 34.04 -43.85 33.50
N LEU A 164 33.06 -43.13 34.03
CA LEU A 164 32.19 -43.65 35.09
C LEU A 164 31.33 -44.83 34.61
N CYS A 165 30.85 -44.80 33.37
CA CYS A 165 30.11 -45.91 32.76
C CYS A 165 31.00 -47.16 32.62
N GLN A 166 32.24 -47.01 32.16
CA GLN A 166 33.20 -48.11 32.03
C GLN A 166 33.54 -48.79 33.36
N GLN A 167 33.51 -48.02 34.46
CA GLN A 167 33.67 -48.54 35.82
C GLN A 167 32.36 -49.10 36.42
N GLY A 168 31.27 -49.08 35.65
CA GLY A 168 29.94 -49.54 36.08
C GLY A 168 29.39 -48.72 37.25
N ILE A 169 29.69 -47.41 37.27
CA ILE A 169 29.18 -46.42 38.24
C ILE A 169 27.97 -45.70 37.67
N VAL A 170 28.00 -45.37 36.39
CA VAL A 170 26.90 -44.73 35.66
C VAL A 170 26.23 -45.78 34.77
N GLU A 171 24.91 -45.73 34.68
CA GLU A 171 24.14 -46.59 33.78
C GLU A 171 24.35 -46.18 32.32
N SER A 172 24.39 -47.16 31.41
CA SER A 172 24.76 -46.93 30.00
C SER A 172 23.79 -46.02 29.24
N THR A 173 22.56 -45.88 29.73
CA THR A 173 21.53 -44.99 29.18
C THR A 173 21.55 -43.59 29.77
N ALA A 174 22.27 -43.35 30.87
CA ALA A 174 22.32 -42.06 31.53
C ALA A 174 23.15 -41.05 30.71
N THR A 175 22.57 -39.89 30.45
CA THR A 175 23.24 -38.81 29.73
C THR A 175 24.11 -37.97 30.67
N THR A 176 25.00 -37.15 30.11
CA THR A 176 25.76 -36.16 30.89
C THR A 176 24.84 -35.25 31.70
N ALA A 177 23.68 -34.87 31.16
CA ALA A 177 22.69 -34.07 31.88
C ALA A 177 22.11 -34.81 33.09
N ASP A 178 21.80 -36.11 32.95
CA ASP A 178 21.29 -36.94 34.06
C ASP A 178 22.31 -37.06 35.18
N VAL A 179 23.58 -37.26 34.83
CA VAL A 179 24.68 -37.38 35.81
C VAL A 179 24.90 -36.04 36.53
N VAL A 180 24.96 -34.93 35.80
CA VAL A 180 25.11 -33.58 36.40
C VAL A 180 23.93 -33.26 37.31
N GLN A 181 22.69 -33.57 36.88
CA GLN A 181 21.50 -33.36 37.70
C GLN A 181 21.49 -34.24 38.95
N TRP A 182 21.94 -35.49 38.84
CA TRP A 182 22.07 -36.38 39.99
C TRP A 182 23.12 -35.85 40.97
N ILE A 183 24.31 -35.44 40.51
CA ILE A 183 25.36 -34.85 41.36
C ILE A 183 24.81 -33.64 42.12
N ALA A 184 24.12 -32.73 41.42
CA ALA A 184 23.54 -31.52 41.99
C ALA A 184 22.45 -31.80 43.05
N LYS A 185 21.71 -32.90 42.93
CA LYS A 185 20.66 -33.30 43.88
C LYS A 185 21.20 -34.10 45.06
N SER A 186 22.23 -34.91 44.84
CA SER A 186 22.74 -35.87 45.83
C SER A 186 23.83 -35.30 46.74
N HIS A 187 24.42 -34.16 46.40
CA HIS A 187 25.49 -33.52 47.18
C HIS A 187 25.09 -32.12 47.60
N ARG A 188 25.65 -31.67 48.72
CA ARG A 188 25.50 -30.26 49.12
C ARG A 188 26.38 -29.37 48.24
N VAL A 189 26.02 -28.10 48.12
CA VAL A 189 26.71 -27.14 47.25
C VAL A 189 28.19 -27.02 47.63
N GLU A 190 28.51 -27.11 48.92
CA GLU A 190 29.87 -26.99 49.46
C GLU A 190 30.74 -28.23 49.13
N GLU A 191 30.12 -29.36 48.79
CA GLU A 191 30.81 -30.60 48.44
C GLU A 191 31.12 -30.69 46.94
N LEU A 192 30.40 -29.92 46.10
CA LEU A 192 30.57 -29.94 44.65
C LEU A 192 32.01 -29.68 44.18
N PRO A 193 32.80 -28.77 44.78
CA PRO A 193 34.20 -28.60 44.41
C PRO A 193 35.01 -29.88 44.64
N LYS A 194 34.80 -30.55 45.78
CA LYS A 194 35.48 -31.82 46.10
C LYS A 194 35.08 -32.92 45.14
N VAL A 195 33.80 -33.01 44.77
CA VAL A 195 33.31 -33.96 43.78
C VAL A 195 33.96 -33.71 42.42
N TYR A 196 33.92 -32.47 41.93
CA TYR A 196 34.54 -32.13 40.65
C TYR A 196 36.06 -32.42 40.64
N TYR A 197 36.77 -32.07 41.72
CA TYR A 197 38.19 -32.38 41.86
C TYR A 197 38.44 -33.89 41.73
N ALA A 198 37.70 -34.72 42.48
CA ALA A 198 37.84 -36.16 42.43
C ALA A 198 37.64 -36.73 41.01
N LEU A 199 36.59 -36.26 40.32
CA LEU A 199 36.31 -36.68 38.95
C LEU A 199 37.38 -36.22 37.96
N SER A 200 37.94 -35.02 38.15
CA SER A 200 39.04 -34.51 37.33
C SER A 200 40.32 -35.34 37.47
N GLN A 201 40.66 -35.75 38.70
CA GLN A 201 41.84 -36.60 38.96
C GLN A 201 41.66 -38.00 38.37
N MET A 202 40.47 -38.58 38.52
CA MET A 202 40.12 -39.85 37.88
C MET A 202 40.24 -39.75 36.36
N SER A 203 39.74 -38.66 35.76
CA SER A 203 39.85 -38.42 34.32
C SER A 203 41.31 -38.35 33.88
N VAL A 204 42.16 -37.60 34.59
CA VAL A 204 43.60 -37.50 34.29
C VAL A 204 44.29 -38.86 34.34
N GLU A 205 44.02 -39.68 35.37
CA GLU A 205 44.58 -41.03 35.47
C GLU A 205 44.15 -41.91 34.28
N ALA A 206 42.87 -41.87 33.92
CA ALA A 206 42.33 -42.64 32.81
C ALA A 206 42.86 -42.19 31.44
N TRP A 207 43.03 -40.87 31.24
CA TRP A 207 43.63 -40.31 30.03
C TRP A 207 45.09 -40.77 29.86
N ASN A 208 45.87 -40.71 30.94
CA ASN A 208 47.24 -41.17 30.94
C ASN A 208 47.33 -42.67 30.62
N ALA A 209 46.42 -43.48 31.18
CA ALA A 209 46.33 -44.90 30.89
C ALA A 209 45.92 -45.20 29.43
N ALA A 210 45.03 -44.39 28.85
CA ALA A 210 44.55 -44.56 27.47
C ALA A 210 45.56 -44.12 26.40
N GLY A 211 46.51 -43.23 26.75
CA GLY A 211 47.53 -42.72 25.84
C GLY A 211 46.94 -42.14 24.56
N LYS A 212 47.38 -42.64 23.39
CA LYS A 212 46.91 -42.18 22.07
C LYS A 212 45.41 -42.44 21.81
N ASN A 213 44.77 -43.31 22.60
CA ASN A 213 43.36 -43.66 22.43
C ASN A 213 42.42 -42.81 23.30
N ALA A 214 42.92 -41.84 24.08
CA ALA A 214 42.08 -41.10 25.02
C ALA A 214 40.91 -40.35 24.34
N THR A 215 41.11 -39.85 23.12
CA THR A 215 40.04 -39.21 22.32
C THR A 215 38.91 -40.17 21.95
N LYS A 216 39.15 -41.49 21.95
CA LYS A 216 38.11 -42.51 21.69
C LYS A 216 37.14 -42.66 22.85
N ILE A 217 37.48 -42.18 24.06
CA ILE A 217 36.62 -42.28 25.24
C ILE A 217 35.32 -41.49 24.99
N ARG A 218 35.42 -40.19 24.70
CA ARG A 218 34.23 -39.42 24.28
C ARG A 218 33.57 -40.03 23.06
N GLY A 219 34.34 -40.48 22.05
CA GLY A 219 33.78 -41.15 20.87
C GLY A 219 32.85 -42.33 21.20
N ALA A 220 33.20 -43.14 22.20
CA ALA A 220 32.37 -44.25 22.68
C ALA A 220 31.06 -43.75 23.33
N TYR A 221 31.13 -42.69 24.14
CA TYR A 221 29.94 -42.02 24.65
C TYR A 221 29.08 -41.50 23.50
N LEU A 222 29.71 -40.83 22.52
CA LEU A 222 28.99 -40.23 21.41
C LEU A 222 28.21 -41.29 20.60
N ALA A 223 28.84 -42.44 20.36
CA ALA A 223 28.24 -43.57 19.66
C ALA A 223 27.09 -44.20 20.45
N ARG A 224 27.27 -44.39 21.76
CA ARG A 224 26.23 -44.98 22.65
C ARG A 224 24.99 -44.11 22.73
N HIS A 225 25.17 -42.79 22.79
CA HIS A 225 24.07 -41.82 22.89
C HIS A 225 23.66 -41.25 21.54
N ALA A 226 24.12 -41.83 20.42
CA ALA A 226 23.81 -41.31 19.08
C ALA A 226 22.29 -41.28 18.80
N SER A 227 21.57 -42.33 19.19
CA SER A 227 20.10 -42.41 19.04
C SER A 227 19.37 -41.38 19.89
N PHE A 228 19.72 -41.27 21.17
CA PHE A 228 19.13 -40.27 22.09
C PHE A 228 19.40 -38.84 21.62
N ARG A 229 20.62 -38.56 21.15
CA ARG A 229 20.97 -37.24 20.64
C ARG A 229 20.37 -36.93 19.29
N ALA A 230 20.18 -37.93 18.42
CA ALA A 230 19.41 -37.74 17.19
C ALA A 230 17.98 -37.28 17.52
N VAL A 231 17.36 -37.85 18.56
CA VAL A 231 16.03 -37.42 19.04
C VAL A 231 16.09 -36.00 19.62
N GLU A 232 17.06 -35.68 20.48
CA GLU A 232 17.18 -34.33 21.06
C GLU A 232 17.47 -33.25 20.01
N VAL A 233 18.35 -33.54 19.06
CA VAL A 233 18.68 -32.63 17.94
C VAL A 233 17.46 -32.45 17.03
N ALA A 234 16.73 -33.52 16.73
CA ALA A 234 15.48 -33.41 15.97
C ALA A 234 14.44 -32.55 16.69
N GLU A 235 14.32 -32.69 18.01
CA GLU A 235 13.41 -31.88 18.82
C GLU A 235 13.84 -30.41 18.89
N ARG A 236 15.12 -30.12 19.10
CA ARG A 236 15.64 -28.74 19.06
C ARG A 236 15.41 -28.09 17.70
N LYS A 237 15.69 -28.81 16.62
CA LYS A 237 15.43 -28.35 15.26
C LYS A 237 13.95 -28.08 15.05
N ARG A 238 13.06 -28.96 15.53
CA ARG A 238 11.60 -28.75 15.48
C ARG A 238 11.19 -27.46 16.20
N VAL A 239 11.73 -27.22 17.41
CA VAL A 239 11.46 -25.99 18.18
C VAL A 239 11.99 -24.74 17.47
N GLU A 240 13.17 -24.82 16.85
CA GLU A 240 13.75 -23.72 16.09
C GLU A 240 12.96 -23.42 14.81
N ASP A 241 12.58 -24.46 14.06
CA ASP A 241 11.73 -24.36 12.88
C ASP A 241 10.35 -23.78 13.25
N GLU A 242 9.78 -24.15 14.41
CA GLU A 242 8.53 -23.57 14.92
C GLU A 242 8.70 -22.08 15.26
N LYS A 243 9.82 -21.69 15.89
CA LYS A 243 10.11 -20.27 16.16
C LYS A 243 10.25 -19.48 14.86
N LEU A 244 10.98 -20.02 13.87
CA LEU A 244 11.16 -19.38 12.58
C LEU A 244 9.83 -19.26 11.82
N ALA A 245 8.97 -20.27 11.89
CA ALA A 245 7.63 -20.23 11.33
C ALA A 245 6.77 -19.12 11.96
N LYS A 246 6.81 -18.97 13.29
CA LYS A 246 6.10 -17.89 14.00
C LYS A 246 6.58 -16.50 13.58
N VAL A 247 7.90 -16.33 13.39
CA VAL A 247 8.46 -15.07 12.88
C VAL A 247 7.94 -14.77 11.47
N ARG A 248 7.99 -15.76 10.56
CA ARG A 248 7.48 -15.61 9.19
C ARG A 248 5.98 -15.31 9.14
N ASP A 249 5.18 -15.95 9.99
CA ASP A 249 3.75 -15.67 10.10
C ASP A 249 3.48 -14.24 10.61
N ALA A 250 4.25 -13.79 11.60
CA ALA A 250 4.15 -12.41 12.08
C ALA A 250 4.52 -11.39 11.00
N GLU A 251 5.56 -11.65 10.20
CA GLU A 251 5.94 -10.82 9.06
C GLU A 251 4.84 -10.77 7.99
N ARG A 252 4.27 -11.93 7.62
CA ARG A 252 3.15 -12.01 6.66
C ARG A 252 1.92 -11.24 7.13
N VAL A 253 1.58 -11.32 8.41
CA VAL A 253 0.47 -10.55 9.00
C VAL A 253 0.77 -9.05 8.94
N ALA A 254 1.99 -8.63 9.24
CA ALA A 254 2.40 -7.24 9.15
C ALA A 254 2.36 -6.71 7.70
N GLU A 255 2.83 -7.50 6.73
CA GLU A 255 2.80 -7.16 5.31
C GLU A 255 1.37 -7.05 4.77
N ASN A 256 0.49 -8.01 5.09
CA ASN A 256 -0.91 -7.94 4.71
C ASN A 256 -1.62 -6.71 5.28
N LYS A 257 -1.27 -6.31 6.51
CA LYS A 257 -1.80 -5.09 7.12
C LYS A 257 -1.33 -3.82 6.38
N ARG A 258 -0.06 -3.77 5.96
CA ARG A 258 0.47 -2.66 5.14
C ARG A 258 -0.21 -2.59 3.78
N LEU A 259 -0.38 -3.72 3.09
CA LEU A 259 -1.08 -3.78 1.80
C LEU A 259 -2.55 -3.34 1.92
N ALA A 260 -3.23 -3.76 2.99
CA ALA A 260 -4.61 -3.33 3.26
C ALA A 260 -4.71 -1.82 3.55
N GLU A 261 -3.69 -1.22 4.15
CA GLU A 261 -3.62 0.22 4.39
C GLU A 261 -3.41 0.99 3.08
N ILE A 262 -2.48 0.54 2.23
CA ILE A 262 -2.26 1.09 0.89
C ILE A 262 -3.55 1.04 0.06
N ALA A 263 -4.24 -0.10 0.04
CA ALA A 263 -5.50 -0.25 -0.70
C ALA A 263 -6.58 0.74 -0.21
N ARG A 264 -6.71 0.95 1.10
CA ARG A 264 -7.65 1.94 1.66
C ARG A 264 -7.29 3.36 1.27
N GLU A 265 -6.00 3.68 1.18
CA GLU A 265 -5.52 4.99 0.75
C GLU A 265 -5.79 5.22 -0.74
N GLU A 266 -5.53 4.22 -1.58
CA GLU A 266 -5.85 4.23 -3.01
C GLU A 266 -7.35 4.42 -3.26
N ASP A 267 -8.21 3.71 -2.52
CA ASP A 267 -9.67 3.87 -2.60
C ASP A 267 -10.12 5.28 -2.20
N ARG A 268 -9.53 5.86 -1.15
CA ARG A 268 -9.80 7.26 -0.75
C ARG A 268 -9.38 8.25 -1.84
N LEU A 269 -8.23 8.04 -2.47
CA LEU A 269 -7.76 8.88 -3.57
C LEU A 269 -8.65 8.73 -4.81
N ARG A 270 -9.14 7.52 -5.09
CA ARG A 270 -10.08 7.25 -6.16
C ARG A 270 -11.41 7.97 -5.92
N GLN A 271 -11.99 7.85 -4.72
CA GLN A 271 -13.22 8.55 -4.36
C GLN A 271 -13.08 10.08 -4.44
N LYS A 272 -11.93 10.63 -4.04
CA LYS A 272 -11.64 12.06 -4.21
C LYS A 272 -11.62 12.46 -5.68
N ARG A 273 -10.91 11.71 -6.52
CA ARG A 273 -10.85 11.95 -7.98
C ARG A 273 -12.23 11.85 -8.62
N GLU A 274 -13.00 10.80 -8.32
CA GLU A 274 -14.36 10.63 -8.82
C GLU A 274 -15.29 11.77 -8.37
N GLY A 275 -15.16 12.22 -7.11
CA GLY A 275 -15.88 13.37 -6.58
C GLY A 275 -15.52 14.70 -7.26
N GLU A 276 -14.24 14.91 -7.56
CA GLU A 276 -13.76 16.08 -8.33
C GLU A 276 -14.24 16.04 -9.78
N GLU A 277 -14.13 14.90 -10.45
CA GLU A 277 -14.64 14.70 -11.81
C GLU A 277 -16.15 14.94 -11.87
N ALA A 278 -16.93 14.44 -10.89
CA ALA A 278 -18.35 14.69 -10.81
C ALA A 278 -18.68 16.18 -10.65
N ARG A 279 -17.91 16.91 -9.84
CA ARG A 279 -18.05 18.38 -9.70
C ARG A 279 -17.75 19.11 -11.01
N VAL A 280 -16.70 18.70 -11.72
CA VAL A 280 -16.35 19.27 -13.03
C VAL A 280 -17.46 18.99 -14.05
N ARG A 281 -17.96 17.76 -14.13
CA ARG A 281 -19.09 17.40 -15.01
C ARG A 281 -20.34 18.22 -14.70
N ALA A 282 -20.71 18.33 -13.43
CA ALA A 282 -21.86 19.14 -13.01
C ALA A 282 -21.68 20.63 -13.35
N LYS A 283 -20.45 21.16 -13.27
CA LYS A 283 -20.15 22.54 -13.69
C LYS A 283 -20.31 22.70 -15.20
N ILE A 284 -19.74 21.80 -15.99
CA ILE A 284 -19.86 21.79 -17.46
C ILE A 284 -21.34 21.72 -17.88
N GLU A 285 -22.14 20.89 -17.21
CA GLU A 285 -23.57 20.77 -17.49
C GLU A 285 -24.35 22.05 -17.15
N ARG A 286 -24.07 22.68 -16.01
CA ARG A 286 -24.69 23.98 -15.67
C ARG A 286 -24.31 25.07 -16.67
N ASP A 287 -23.04 25.10 -17.09
CA ASP A 287 -22.56 26.08 -18.05
C ASP A 287 -23.16 25.83 -19.44
N SER A 288 -23.33 24.57 -19.85
CA SER A 288 -24.00 24.23 -21.12
C SER A 288 -25.49 24.58 -21.09
N GLN A 289 -26.19 24.33 -19.96
CA GLN A 289 -27.58 24.75 -19.77
C GLN A 289 -27.73 26.28 -19.82
N ARG A 290 -26.78 27.03 -19.24
CA ARG A 290 -26.75 28.50 -19.34
C ARG A 290 -26.57 28.97 -20.77
N VAL A 291 -25.64 28.38 -21.51
CA VAL A 291 -25.42 28.71 -22.93
C VAL A 291 -26.65 28.38 -23.76
N ALA A 292 -27.29 27.23 -23.53
CA ALA A 292 -28.52 26.85 -24.21
C ALA A 292 -29.68 27.83 -23.92
N ALA A 293 -29.84 28.26 -22.66
CA ALA A 293 -30.87 29.25 -22.29
C ALA A 293 -30.61 30.62 -22.94
N ILE A 294 -29.35 31.06 -23.04
CA ILE A 294 -28.98 32.28 -23.75
C ILE A 294 -29.33 32.15 -25.24
N ALA A 295 -28.98 31.02 -25.87
CA ALA A 295 -29.28 30.76 -27.27
C ALA A 295 -30.79 30.72 -27.54
N GLU A 296 -31.58 30.10 -26.66
CA GLU A 296 -33.04 30.08 -26.77
C GLU A 296 -33.64 31.49 -26.65
N ARG A 297 -33.13 32.31 -25.73
CA ARG A 297 -33.54 33.71 -25.59
C ARG A 297 -33.23 34.52 -26.86
N GLN A 298 -32.06 34.31 -27.45
CA GLN A 298 -31.69 34.94 -28.73
C GLN A 298 -32.60 34.48 -29.86
N ARG A 299 -32.91 33.18 -29.97
CA ARG A 299 -33.85 32.66 -30.97
C ARG A 299 -35.24 33.29 -30.82
N LYS A 300 -35.74 33.44 -29.59
CA LYS A 300 -37.03 34.12 -29.32
C LYS A 300 -37.00 35.60 -29.72
N LEU A 301 -35.90 36.30 -29.50
CA LEU A 301 -35.75 37.68 -29.94
C LEU A 301 -35.74 37.79 -31.46
N VAL A 302 -34.98 36.94 -32.15
CA VAL A 302 -34.95 36.90 -33.62
C VAL A 302 -36.33 36.56 -34.19
N GLN A 303 -37.04 35.60 -33.59
CA GLN A 303 -38.38 35.23 -34.01
C GLN A 303 -39.37 36.41 -33.87
N ARG A 304 -39.33 37.13 -32.75
CA ARG A 304 -40.13 38.35 -32.55
C ARG A 304 -39.80 39.42 -33.57
N GLU A 305 -38.53 39.56 -33.95
CA GLU A 305 -38.08 40.50 -34.97
C GLU A 305 -38.61 40.12 -36.36
N ILE A 306 -38.55 38.84 -36.71
CA ILE A 306 -39.11 38.30 -37.96
C ILE A 306 -40.62 38.55 -38.00
N GLU A 307 -41.34 38.31 -36.91
CA GLU A 307 -42.78 38.58 -36.80
C GLU A 307 -43.10 40.07 -36.93
N ARG A 308 -42.28 40.96 -36.36
CA ARG A 308 -42.45 42.41 -36.51
C ARG A 308 -42.28 42.84 -37.98
N VAL A 309 -41.21 42.38 -38.62
CA VAL A 309 -40.93 42.67 -40.05
C VAL A 309 -42.04 42.10 -40.95
N ALA A 310 -42.58 40.92 -40.63
CA ALA A 310 -43.70 40.34 -41.36
C ALA A 310 -44.98 41.17 -41.22
N ARG A 311 -45.29 41.66 -40.01
CA ARG A 311 -46.42 42.58 -39.76
C ARG A 311 -46.26 43.90 -40.50
N GLU A 312 -45.07 44.49 -40.49
CA GLU A 312 -44.75 45.70 -41.25
C GLU A 312 -44.94 45.48 -42.76
N LYS A 313 -44.43 44.37 -43.31
CA LYS A 313 -44.65 44.00 -44.73
C LYS A 313 -46.14 43.82 -45.06
N GLN A 314 -46.90 43.24 -44.15
CA GLN A 314 -48.35 43.05 -44.32
C GLN A 314 -49.09 44.40 -44.33
N GLN A 315 -48.75 45.30 -43.42
CA GLN A 315 -49.31 46.66 -43.38
C GLN A 315 -49.00 47.45 -44.66
N VAL A 316 -47.77 47.33 -45.19
CA VAL A 316 -47.39 47.96 -46.47
C VAL A 316 -48.20 47.37 -47.64
N LYS A 317 -48.41 46.05 -47.67
CA LYS A 317 -49.26 45.39 -48.69
C LYS A 317 -50.72 45.84 -48.61
N GLU A 318 -51.27 45.93 -47.40
CA GLU A 318 -52.65 46.37 -47.18
C GLU A 318 -52.84 47.85 -47.53
N ALA A 319 -51.86 48.71 -47.21
CA ALA A 319 -51.86 50.11 -47.63
C ALA A 319 -51.80 50.25 -49.16
N ALA A 320 -50.96 49.46 -49.83
CA ALA A 320 -50.87 49.43 -51.29
C ALA A 320 -52.15 48.91 -51.95
N ALA A 321 -52.82 47.92 -51.35
CA ALA A 321 -54.11 47.41 -51.82
C ALA A 321 -55.21 48.46 -51.69
N ARG A 322 -55.30 49.17 -50.56
CA ARG A 322 -56.24 50.27 -50.34
C ARG A 322 -56.01 51.42 -51.33
N ALA A 323 -54.74 51.74 -51.64
CA ALA A 323 -54.41 52.75 -52.64
C ALA A 323 -54.90 52.35 -54.05
N LYS A 324 -54.69 51.10 -54.47
CA LYS A 324 -55.18 50.56 -55.75
C LYS A 324 -56.71 50.53 -55.83
N GLU A 325 -57.38 50.25 -54.72
CA GLU A 325 -58.84 50.22 -54.66
C GLU A 325 -59.44 51.64 -54.74
N ALA A 326 -58.83 52.62 -54.07
CA ALA A 326 -59.19 54.04 -54.18
C ALA A 326 -59.00 54.56 -55.62
N GLU A 327 -57.92 54.14 -56.30
CA GLU A 327 -57.68 54.49 -57.70
C GLU A 327 -58.71 53.87 -58.66
N LYS A 328 -59.08 52.59 -58.45
CA LYS A 328 -60.19 51.96 -59.20
C LYS A 328 -61.52 52.67 -58.98
N GLN A 329 -61.80 53.14 -57.77
CA GLN A 329 -63.02 53.89 -57.47
C GLN A 329 -63.03 55.27 -58.16
N ARG A 330 -61.90 55.97 -58.22
CA ARG A 330 -61.77 57.21 -59.01
C ARG A 330 -62.06 56.97 -60.50
N ILE A 331 -61.47 55.93 -61.09
CA ILE A 331 -61.69 55.60 -62.51
C ILE A 331 -63.17 55.26 -62.78
N ARG A 332 -63.84 54.54 -61.86
CA ARG A 332 -65.29 54.26 -61.97
C ARG A 332 -66.14 55.53 -61.89
N LYS A 333 -65.77 56.48 -61.03
CA LYS A 333 -66.47 57.76 -60.89
C LYS A 333 -66.31 58.62 -62.15
N GLU A 334 -65.09 58.73 -62.68
CA GLU A 334 -64.81 59.43 -63.93
C GLU A 334 -65.53 58.81 -65.15
N ALA A 335 -65.66 57.47 -65.20
CA ALA A 335 -66.43 56.78 -66.23
C ALA A 335 -67.96 57.00 -66.11
N SER A 336 -68.48 57.09 -64.88
CA SER A 336 -69.88 57.43 -64.61
C SER A 336 -70.21 58.86 -65.05
N ASP A 337 -69.33 59.81 -64.72
CA ASP A 337 -69.52 61.23 -65.05
C ASP A 337 -69.46 61.47 -66.58
N ARG A 338 -68.60 60.74 -67.31
CA ARG A 338 -68.60 60.74 -68.78
C ARG A 338 -69.87 60.15 -69.38
N LYS A 339 -70.44 59.08 -68.80
CA LYS A 339 -71.73 58.53 -69.24
C LYS A 339 -72.89 59.49 -69.00
N ALA A 340 -72.88 60.23 -67.89
CA ALA A 340 -73.89 61.23 -67.57
C ALA A 340 -73.82 62.45 -68.52
N ALA A 341 -72.61 62.88 -68.91
CA ALA A 341 -72.41 63.96 -69.88
C ALA A 341 -72.94 63.60 -71.28
N ILE A 342 -72.65 62.39 -71.77
CA ILE A 342 -73.15 61.90 -73.07
C ILE A 342 -74.69 61.79 -73.09
N LEU A 343 -75.32 61.48 -71.94
CA LEU A 343 -76.78 61.40 -71.84
C LEU A 343 -77.46 62.78 -71.84
N ARG A 344 -76.80 63.82 -71.30
CA ARG A 344 -77.27 65.22 -71.35
C ARG A 344 -77.21 65.77 -72.77
N GLU A 345 -76.13 65.54 -73.48
CA GLU A 345 -75.97 66.01 -74.88
C GLU A 345 -77.01 65.37 -75.83
N LYS A 346 -77.37 64.09 -75.60
CA LYS A 346 -78.45 63.42 -76.35
C LYS A 346 -79.86 63.96 -76.05
N ARG A 347 -80.09 64.49 -74.83
CA ARG A 347 -81.38 65.11 -74.45
C ARG A 347 -81.51 66.53 -75.00
N GLU A 348 -80.41 67.28 -75.06
CA GLU A 348 -80.39 68.63 -75.66
C GLU A 348 -80.58 68.60 -77.19
N LYS A 349 -79.97 67.63 -77.90
CA LYS A 349 -80.23 67.42 -79.34
C LYS A 349 -81.70 67.06 -79.64
N LYS A 350 -82.33 66.23 -78.80
CA LYS A 350 -83.77 65.90 -78.95
C LYS A 350 -84.71 67.07 -78.65
N ALA A 351 -84.35 67.97 -77.74
CA ALA A 351 -85.12 69.18 -77.43
C ALA A 351 -85.00 70.25 -78.54
N ALA A 352 -83.84 70.35 -79.20
CA ALA A 352 -83.63 71.26 -80.32
C ALA A 352 -84.43 70.85 -81.58
N ASP A 353 -84.53 69.55 -81.87
CA ASP A 353 -85.28 69.04 -83.04
C ASP A 353 -86.80 69.19 -82.89
N THR A 354 -87.33 69.04 -81.68
CA THR A 354 -88.76 69.24 -81.39
C THR A 354 -89.17 70.71 -81.48
N LYS A 355 -88.28 71.65 -81.08
CA LYS A 355 -88.52 73.09 -81.22
C LYS A 355 -88.55 73.54 -82.69
N LYS A 356 -87.65 73.02 -83.53
CA LYS A 356 -87.61 73.29 -84.98
C LYS A 356 -88.87 72.80 -85.72
N GLN A 357 -89.45 71.68 -85.31
CA GLN A 357 -90.68 71.15 -85.91
C GLN A 357 -91.94 71.97 -85.55
N LEU A 358 -91.98 72.56 -84.35
CA LEU A 358 -93.09 73.42 -83.92
C LEU A 358 -93.07 74.80 -84.61
N GLU A 359 -91.88 75.38 -84.82
CA GLU A 359 -91.74 76.65 -85.54
C GLU A 359 -92.11 76.53 -87.03
N LYS A 360 -91.80 75.40 -87.67
CA LYS A 360 -92.20 75.12 -89.07
C LYS A 360 -93.72 75.02 -89.23
N LYS A 361 -94.42 74.36 -88.29
CA LYS A 361 -95.89 74.25 -88.30
C LYS A 361 -96.59 75.59 -88.03
N LEU A 362 -95.98 76.48 -87.26
CA LEU A 362 -96.54 77.80 -86.97
C LEU A 362 -96.40 78.77 -88.16
N ALA A 363 -95.33 78.63 -88.95
CA ALA A 363 -95.10 79.42 -90.17
C ALA A 363 -96.04 79.02 -91.33
N GLU A 364 -96.33 77.72 -91.51
CA GLU A 364 -97.28 77.24 -92.53
C GLU A 364 -98.72 77.69 -92.25
N ARG A 365 -99.11 77.83 -90.97
CA ARG A 365 -100.44 78.30 -90.58
C ARG A 365 -100.64 79.79 -90.89
N LYS A 366 -99.62 80.62 -90.61
CA LYS A 366 -99.64 82.06 -90.94
C LYS A 366 -99.68 82.33 -92.46
N LEU A 367 -99.08 81.45 -93.28
CA LEU A 367 -99.12 81.57 -94.73
C LEU A 367 -100.50 81.19 -95.33
N ARG A 368 -101.21 80.24 -94.72
CA ARG A 368 -102.59 79.89 -95.11
C ARG A 368 -103.58 81.01 -94.77
N ASP A 369 -103.46 81.61 -93.59
CA ASP A 369 -104.37 82.67 -93.15
C ASP A 369 -104.17 83.97 -93.96
N ALA A 370 -102.95 84.27 -94.41
CA ALA A 370 -102.66 85.40 -95.31
C ALA A 370 -103.23 85.20 -96.74
N ARG A 371 -103.23 83.97 -97.27
CA ARG A 371 -103.80 83.65 -98.59
C ARG A 371 -105.33 83.69 -98.60
N ALA A 372 -105.97 83.31 -97.50
CA ALA A 372 -107.43 83.40 -97.34
C ALA A 372 -107.92 84.86 -97.19
N ALA A 373 -107.13 85.74 -96.57
CA ALA A 373 -107.44 87.17 -96.46
C ALA A 373 -107.30 87.91 -97.81
N SER A 374 -106.28 87.56 -98.61
CA SER A 374 -106.07 88.14 -99.95
C SER A 374 -107.20 87.79 -100.93
N GLN A 375 -107.69 86.55 -100.92
CA GLN A 375 -108.77 86.12 -101.83
C GLN A 375 -110.14 86.74 -101.47
N LYS A 376 -110.37 87.06 -100.19
CA LYS A 376 -111.57 87.81 -99.76
C LYS A 376 -111.53 89.29 -100.13
N ALA A 377 -110.35 89.92 -100.18
CA ALA A 377 -110.19 91.31 -100.62
C ALA A 377 -110.36 91.47 -102.15
N GLU A 378 -109.92 90.48 -102.93
CA GLU A 378 -110.00 90.49 -104.39
C GLU A 378 -111.44 90.27 -104.92
N ALA A 379 -112.24 89.46 -104.21
CA ALA A 379 -113.67 89.28 -104.51
C ALA A 379 -114.53 90.52 -104.16
N ALA A 380 -114.14 91.31 -103.15
CA ALA A 380 -114.80 92.56 -102.78
C ALA A 380 -114.47 93.72 -103.75
N ALA A 381 -113.27 93.72 -104.36
CA ALA A 381 -112.87 94.69 -105.38
C ALA A 381 -113.58 94.48 -106.72
N ARG A 382 -113.78 93.22 -107.16
CA ARG A 382 -114.57 92.91 -108.38
C ARG A 382 -116.04 93.28 -108.26
N LYS A 383 -116.63 93.21 -107.05
CA LYS A 383 -118.01 93.62 -106.80
C LYS A 383 -118.21 95.14 -106.80
N LYS A 384 -117.18 95.92 -106.44
CA LYS A 384 -117.18 97.39 -106.53
C LYS A 384 -116.86 97.92 -107.95
N LEU A 385 -116.13 97.17 -108.78
CA LEU A 385 -115.87 97.55 -110.18
C LEU A 385 -117.10 97.34 -111.09
N ALA A 386 -117.91 96.31 -110.84
CA ALA A 386 -119.17 96.12 -111.56
C ALA A 386 -120.25 97.17 -111.21
N GLN A 387 -120.21 97.75 -110.01
CA GLN A 387 -121.12 98.83 -109.59
C GLN A 387 -120.64 100.24 -110.03
N ALA A 388 -119.42 100.39 -110.55
CA ALA A 388 -118.94 101.61 -111.20
C ALA A 388 -119.22 101.65 -112.71
N THR A 389 -119.69 100.53 -113.29
CA THR A 389 -120.03 100.43 -114.72
C THR A 389 -121.55 100.57 -114.92
N GLN A 390 -122.09 101.67 -114.38
CA GLN A 390 -123.42 102.18 -114.73
C GLN A 390 -123.32 103.56 -115.40
N ALA A 391 -122.14 104.03 -115.81
CA ALA A 391 -121.92 105.45 -116.12
C ALA A 391 -121.07 105.76 -117.37
N ALA A 392 -121.02 104.86 -118.36
CA ALA A 392 -120.43 105.16 -119.68
C ALA A 392 -121.05 104.35 -120.85
N LYS A 393 -122.37 104.11 -120.80
CA LYS A 393 -123.32 104.08 -121.92
C LYS A 393 -124.71 103.73 -121.42
#